data_AF-A0A7Z9WVD7-F1
#
_entry.id   AF-A0A7Z9WVD7-F1
#
_cell.length_a   1.000
_cell.length_b   1.000
_cell.length_c   1.000
_cell.angle_alpha   90.00
_cell.angle_beta   90.00
_cell.angle_gamma   90.00
#
_symmetry.space_group_name_H-M   'P 1'
#
loop_
_entity.id
_entity.type
_entity.pdbx_description
1 polymer ?
#
loop_
_entity_poly.entity_id
_entity_poly.type
_entity_poly.pdbx_seq_one_letter_code
_entity_poly.pdbx_strand_id
1 'polypeptide(L)'
;MKRISYFCIMFLGILMILNGCARPPLDRVTQENFPQFTDDLQLDGLLTGAVRHLHYLNALPDDSSFTLGADTYPVSWLRESMNSFIDILKQDPDADELARIIAENFTIYQAGGRRDLPRGEMLITGYYEPFLKGSLTREPPYTFPLYSPPESLIQTRDSKSGKIQFKRKDQHGQLVPYWTREEI
;
A
#
# COMPACT_ATOMS: atom_id res chain seq x y z
N MET A 1 -4.53 -48.73 -32.54
CA MET A 1 -5.22 -47.48 -32.16
C MET A 1 -5.47 -47.41 -30.65
N LYS A 2 -4.45 -47.20 -29.80
CA LYS A 2 -4.62 -46.98 -28.34
C LYS A 2 -3.55 -46.08 -27.69
N ARG A 3 -2.68 -45.43 -28.49
CA ARG A 3 -1.55 -44.62 -27.97
C ARG A 3 -1.83 -43.11 -27.85
N ILE A 4 -2.92 -42.61 -28.45
CA ILE A 4 -3.25 -41.18 -28.45
C ILE A 4 -3.97 -40.74 -27.16
N SER A 5 -4.65 -41.67 -26.46
CA SER A 5 -5.44 -41.34 -25.27
C SER A 5 -4.59 -41.04 -24.02
N TYR A 6 -3.41 -41.66 -23.88
CA TYR A 6 -2.53 -41.42 -22.73
C TYR A 6 -1.79 -40.08 -22.78
N PHE A 7 -1.56 -39.54 -23.98
CA PHE A 7 -0.83 -38.28 -24.16
C PHE A 7 -1.68 -37.07 -23.75
N CYS A 8 -2.99 -37.07 -24.05
CA CYS A 8 -3.91 -36.01 -23.61
C CYS A 8 -4.15 -36.02 -22.08
N ILE A 9 -4.17 -37.21 -21.45
CA ILE A 9 -4.36 -37.33 -19.99
C ILE A 9 -3.11 -36.86 -19.24
N MET A 10 -1.91 -37.14 -19.77
CA MET A 10 -0.65 -36.65 -19.18
C MET A 10 -0.48 -35.13 -19.34
N PHE A 11 -0.98 -34.54 -20.42
CA PHE A 11 -0.95 -33.09 -20.64
C PHE A 11 -1.95 -32.33 -19.74
N LEU A 12 -3.12 -32.90 -19.45
CA LEU A 12 -4.08 -32.34 -18.48
C LEU A 12 -3.54 -32.38 -17.03
N GLY A 13 -2.81 -33.44 -16.66
CA GLY A 13 -2.19 -33.56 -15.34
C GLY A 13 -1.07 -32.56 -15.09
N ILE A 14 -0.29 -32.21 -16.12
CA ILE A 14 0.80 -31.22 -16.03
C ILE A 14 0.26 -29.78 -15.97
N LEU A 15 -0.90 -29.49 -16.58
CA LEU A 15 -1.53 -28.17 -16.51
C LEU A 15 -2.12 -27.86 -15.11
N MET A 16 -2.50 -28.88 -14.33
CA MET A 16 -2.93 -28.70 -12.94
C MET A 16 -1.77 -28.47 -11.95
N ILE A 17 -0.54 -28.86 -12.29
CA ILE A 17 0.65 -28.69 -11.43
C ILE A 17 1.25 -27.28 -11.56
N LEU A 18 0.82 -26.50 -12.56
CA LEU A 18 1.26 -25.11 -12.78
C LEU A 18 0.35 -24.05 -12.16
N ASN A 19 -0.69 -24.44 -11.40
CA ASN A 19 -1.31 -23.53 -10.45
C ASN A 19 -0.38 -23.37 -9.24
N GLY A 20 0.72 -22.65 -9.44
CA GLY A 20 1.41 -22.05 -8.32
C GLY A 20 0.39 -21.20 -7.59
N CYS A 21 -0.04 -21.63 -6.40
CA CYS A 21 -0.89 -20.86 -5.50
C CYS A 21 -0.14 -19.58 -5.11
N ALA A 22 -0.17 -18.57 -5.99
CA ALA A 22 0.11 -17.21 -5.60
C ALA A 22 -1.03 -16.84 -4.64
N ARG A 23 -0.69 -16.72 -3.36
CA ARG A 23 -1.66 -16.33 -2.32
C ARG A 23 -2.26 -14.99 -2.75
N PRO A 24 -3.59 -14.86 -2.80
CA PRO A 24 -4.22 -13.59 -3.13
C PRO A 24 -3.82 -12.55 -2.06
N PRO A 25 -3.57 -11.29 -2.46
CA PRO A 25 -3.16 -10.24 -1.52
C PRO A 25 -4.27 -9.93 -0.49
N LEU A 26 -5.53 -10.08 -0.89
CA LEU A 26 -6.71 -9.88 -0.08
C LEU A 26 -7.71 -11.01 -0.34
N ASP A 27 -8.32 -11.52 0.73
CA ASP A 27 -9.39 -12.52 0.70
C ASP A 27 -10.66 -11.92 1.33
N ARG A 28 -11.80 -12.04 0.64
CA ARG A 28 -13.08 -11.62 1.24
C ARG A 28 -13.46 -12.59 2.36
N VAL A 29 -13.83 -12.06 3.52
CA VAL A 29 -14.20 -12.83 4.70
C VAL A 29 -15.72 -13.06 4.71
N THR A 30 -16.17 -14.26 5.07
CA THR A 30 -17.60 -14.53 5.31
C THR A 30 -17.99 -14.12 6.72
N GLN A 31 -19.27 -13.81 6.93
CA GLN A 31 -19.77 -13.31 8.22
C GLN A 31 -19.46 -14.27 9.39
N GLU A 32 -19.42 -15.59 9.15
CA GLU A 32 -19.07 -16.59 10.18
C GLU A 32 -17.61 -16.47 10.65
N ASN A 33 -16.76 -15.85 9.84
CA ASN A 33 -15.32 -15.72 10.06
C ASN A 33 -14.90 -14.27 10.35
N PHE A 34 -15.84 -13.35 10.59
CA PHE A 34 -15.49 -11.98 10.95
C PHE A 34 -14.67 -11.95 12.23
N PRO A 35 -13.61 -11.11 12.29
CA PRO A 35 -12.90 -10.87 13.53
C PRO A 35 -13.80 -10.10 14.50
N GLN A 36 -13.41 -10.05 15.77
CA GLN A 36 -13.95 -9.07 16.68
C GLN A 36 -13.42 -7.68 16.29
N PHE A 37 -14.32 -6.72 16.11
CA PHE A 37 -13.97 -5.33 15.83
C PHE A 37 -13.84 -4.58 17.15
N THR A 38 -12.67 -4.63 17.77
CA THR A 38 -12.39 -3.96 19.04
C THR A 38 -11.24 -2.99 18.87
N ASP A 39 -11.39 -1.76 19.35
CA ASP A 39 -10.36 -0.74 19.43
C ASP A 39 -10.44 -0.10 20.82
N ASP A 40 -9.32 -0.02 21.53
CA ASP A 40 -9.22 0.57 22.87
C ASP A 40 -8.89 2.07 22.83
N LEU A 41 -8.74 2.65 21.63
CA LEU A 41 -8.50 4.06 21.39
C LEU A 41 -9.80 4.85 21.12
N GLN A 42 -9.69 6.17 21.24
CA GLN A 42 -10.77 7.10 20.89
C GLN A 42 -10.89 7.27 19.37
N LEU A 43 -12.10 7.55 18.89
CA LEU A 43 -12.41 7.62 17.46
C LEU A 43 -11.76 8.82 16.73
N ASP A 44 -11.30 9.85 17.43
CA ASP A 44 -10.73 11.07 16.81
C ASP A 44 -9.59 10.79 15.82
N GLY A 45 -8.71 9.85 16.18
CA GLY A 45 -7.58 9.46 15.34
C GLY A 45 -8.05 8.74 14.07
N LEU A 46 -9.01 7.82 14.22
CA LEU A 46 -9.61 7.09 13.11
C LEU A 46 -10.39 8.01 12.18
N LEU A 47 -11.17 8.94 12.72
CA LEU A 47 -11.89 9.97 11.96
C LEU A 47 -10.92 10.87 11.18
N THR A 48 -9.83 11.31 11.82
CA THR A 48 -8.78 12.09 11.16
C THR A 48 -8.16 11.32 9.99
N GLY A 49 -7.87 10.03 10.18
CA GLY A 49 -7.37 9.15 9.14
C GLY A 49 -8.36 8.99 7.97
N ALA A 50 -9.64 8.75 8.27
CA ALA A 50 -10.69 8.60 7.29
C ALA A 50 -10.88 9.86 6.43
N VAL A 51 -10.92 11.06 7.05
CA VAL A 51 -11.03 12.33 6.32
C VAL A 51 -9.83 12.58 5.40
N ARG A 52 -8.61 12.28 5.86
CA ARG A 52 -7.40 12.38 5.02
C ARG A 52 -7.43 11.40 3.86
N HIS A 53 -7.91 10.18 4.09
CA HIS A 53 -8.07 9.18 3.04
C HIS A 53 -9.12 9.64 2.00
N LEU A 54 -10.25 10.18 2.43
CA LEU A 54 -11.24 10.77 1.53
C LEU A 54 -10.63 11.87 0.65
N HIS A 55 -9.80 12.76 1.22
CA HIS A 55 -9.10 13.79 0.45
C HIS A 55 -8.20 13.17 -0.65
N TYR A 56 -7.48 12.10 -0.34
CA TYR A 56 -6.71 11.35 -1.35
C TYR A 56 -7.63 10.78 -2.44
N LEU A 57 -8.72 10.11 -2.08
CA LEU A 57 -9.67 9.54 -3.04
C LEU A 57 -10.30 10.60 -3.96
N ASN A 58 -10.57 11.79 -3.43
CA ASN A 58 -11.11 12.92 -4.20
C ASN A 58 -10.12 13.52 -5.18
N ALA A 59 -8.80 13.36 -4.95
CA ALA A 59 -7.77 13.86 -5.86
C ALA A 59 -7.50 12.91 -7.06
N LEU A 60 -8.04 11.68 -7.03
CA LEU A 60 -7.87 10.71 -8.11
C LEU A 60 -8.78 11.00 -9.31
N PRO A 61 -8.39 10.63 -10.54
CA PRO A 61 -9.28 10.66 -11.71
C PRO A 61 -10.55 9.82 -11.52
N ASP A 62 -11.69 10.28 -12.05
CA ASP A 62 -13.00 9.63 -11.85
C ASP A 62 -13.11 8.23 -12.48
N ASP A 63 -12.29 7.93 -13.49
CA ASP A 63 -12.19 6.61 -14.13
C ASP A 63 -11.24 5.65 -13.39
N SER A 64 -10.67 6.07 -12.25
CA SER A 64 -9.84 5.22 -11.41
C SER A 64 -10.64 4.07 -10.80
N SER A 65 -9.99 2.91 -10.66
CA SER A 65 -10.56 1.73 -10.02
C SER A 65 -9.52 1.02 -9.16
N PHE A 66 -10.02 0.29 -8.16
CA PHE A 66 -9.22 -0.47 -7.22
C PHE A 66 -9.66 -1.93 -7.22
N THR A 67 -8.71 -2.84 -7.31
CA THR A 67 -8.95 -4.27 -7.17
C THR A 67 -8.70 -4.69 -5.73
N LEU A 68 -9.73 -5.21 -5.06
CA LEU A 68 -9.69 -5.73 -3.70
C LEU A 68 -10.03 -7.22 -3.73
N GLY A 69 -9.00 -8.07 -3.69
CA GLY A 69 -9.17 -9.51 -3.85
C GLY A 69 -9.72 -9.85 -5.25
N ALA A 70 -10.89 -10.49 -5.30
CA ALA A 70 -11.58 -10.80 -6.55
C ALA A 70 -12.51 -9.67 -7.04
N ASP A 71 -12.75 -8.66 -6.21
CA ASP A 71 -13.70 -7.58 -6.49
C ASP A 71 -12.97 -6.36 -7.09
N THR A 72 -13.67 -5.58 -7.91
CA THR A 72 -13.18 -4.30 -8.44
C THR A 72 -14.19 -3.21 -8.17
N TYR A 73 -13.72 -2.11 -7.58
CA TYR A 73 -14.54 -0.97 -7.21
C TYR A 73 -14.08 0.28 -7.97
N PRO A 74 -15.00 1.05 -8.60
CA PRO A 74 -14.67 2.37 -9.09
C PRO A 74 -14.37 3.31 -7.91
N VAL A 75 -13.54 4.32 -8.13
CA VAL A 75 -13.19 5.29 -7.08
C VAL A 75 -14.41 6.04 -6.53
N SER A 76 -15.45 6.24 -7.35
CA SER A 76 -16.73 6.83 -6.92
C SER A 76 -17.37 6.05 -5.77
N TRP A 77 -17.42 4.72 -5.88
CA TRP A 77 -17.96 3.86 -4.83
C TRP A 77 -17.13 3.94 -3.55
N LEU A 78 -15.80 3.99 -3.66
CA LEU A 78 -14.92 4.14 -2.49
C LEU A 78 -15.07 5.51 -1.80
N ARG A 79 -15.30 6.58 -2.56
CA ARG A 79 -15.61 7.91 -2.01
C ARG A 79 -16.92 7.87 -1.22
N GLU A 80 -17.96 7.27 -1.77
CA GLU A 80 -19.26 7.11 -1.09
C GLU A 80 -19.12 6.26 0.18
N SER A 81 -18.45 5.10 0.09
CA SER A 81 -18.18 4.23 1.24
C SER A 81 -17.41 4.97 2.35
N MET A 82 -16.37 5.74 1.99
CA MET A 82 -15.59 6.52 2.95
C MET A 82 -16.40 7.68 3.57
N ASN A 83 -17.25 8.36 2.81
CA ASN A 83 -18.17 9.38 3.35
C ASN A 83 -19.13 8.75 4.38
N SER A 84 -19.76 7.62 4.06
CA SER A 84 -20.64 6.91 4.99
C SER A 84 -19.90 6.51 6.27
N PHE A 85 -18.66 6.01 6.16
CA PHE A 85 -17.84 5.67 7.31
C PHE A 85 -17.52 6.90 8.18
N ILE A 86 -17.16 8.03 7.56
CA ILE A 86 -16.95 9.30 8.27
C ILE A 86 -18.20 9.75 9.00
N ASP A 87 -19.38 9.65 8.38
CA ASP A 87 -20.64 10.06 8.98
C ASP A 87 -21.08 9.14 10.13
N ILE A 88 -20.72 7.85 10.08
CA ILE A 88 -20.85 6.92 11.22
C ILE A 88 -19.94 7.35 12.37
N LEU A 89 -18.65 7.60 12.10
CA LEU A 89 -17.70 8.00 13.15
C LEU A 89 -18.07 9.32 13.83
N LYS A 90 -18.66 10.27 13.08
CA LYS A 90 -19.15 11.55 13.64
C LYS A 90 -20.35 11.40 14.58
N GLN A 91 -21.07 10.29 14.52
CA GLN A 91 -22.14 10.00 15.46
C GLN A 91 -21.62 9.57 16.83
N ASP A 92 -20.30 9.37 16.95
CA ASP A 92 -19.62 8.93 18.18
C ASP A 92 -20.24 7.64 18.78
N PRO A 93 -20.41 6.57 17.97
CA PRO A 93 -20.96 5.31 18.46
C PRO A 93 -20.04 4.68 19.50
N ASP A 94 -20.61 3.94 20.44
CA ASP A 94 -19.81 3.09 21.30
C ASP A 94 -19.18 1.92 20.51
N ALA A 95 -18.22 1.22 21.13
CA ALA A 95 -17.46 0.16 20.46
C ALA A 95 -18.35 -0.98 19.95
N ASP A 96 -19.42 -1.35 20.68
CA ASP A 96 -20.31 -2.45 20.31
C ASP A 96 -21.25 -2.03 19.15
N GLU A 97 -21.71 -0.78 19.16
CA GLU A 97 -22.46 -0.19 18.07
C GLU A 97 -21.61 -0.10 16.80
N LEU A 98 -20.38 0.42 16.90
CA LEU A 98 -19.48 0.53 15.76
C LEU A 98 -19.14 -0.85 15.17
N ALA A 99 -18.84 -1.83 16.01
CA ALA A 99 -18.56 -3.21 15.59
C ALA A 99 -19.73 -3.82 14.80
N ARG A 100 -20.96 -3.60 15.28
CA ARG A 100 -22.18 -4.05 14.61
C ARG A 100 -22.39 -3.36 13.28
N ILE A 101 -22.24 -2.04 13.23
CA ILE A 101 -22.38 -1.25 11.99
C ILE A 101 -21.35 -1.72 10.95
N ILE A 102 -20.09 -1.96 11.35
CA ILE A 102 -19.05 -2.49 10.47
C ILE A 102 -19.46 -3.86 9.92
N ALA A 103 -19.90 -4.78 10.78
CA ALA A 103 -20.29 -6.13 10.39
C ALA A 103 -21.50 -6.15 9.44
N GLU A 104 -22.47 -5.24 9.61
CA GLU A 104 -23.70 -5.21 8.82
C GLU A 104 -23.54 -4.46 7.49
N ASN A 105 -22.69 -3.43 7.43
CA ASN A 105 -22.67 -2.48 6.31
C ASN A 105 -21.39 -2.50 5.47
N PHE A 106 -20.32 -3.18 5.90
CA PHE A 106 -19.03 -3.16 5.20
C PHE A 106 -18.60 -4.56 4.73
N THR A 107 -17.94 -4.60 3.57
CA THR A 107 -17.28 -5.81 3.08
C THR A 107 -15.91 -5.96 3.76
N ILE A 108 -15.72 -7.07 4.45
CA ILE A 108 -14.49 -7.34 5.20
C ILE A 108 -13.52 -8.16 4.34
N TYR A 109 -12.28 -7.69 4.25
CA TYR A 109 -11.18 -8.39 3.58
C TYR A 109 -10.06 -8.70 4.57
N GLN A 110 -9.54 -9.92 4.51
CA GLN A 110 -8.33 -10.33 5.22
C GLN A 110 -7.12 -10.21 4.31
N ALA A 111 -6.06 -9.57 4.80
CA ALA A 111 -4.78 -9.54 4.10
C ALA A 111 -4.12 -10.93 4.08
N GLY A 112 -3.58 -11.32 2.92
CA GLY A 112 -2.93 -12.61 2.72
C GLY A 112 -1.61 -12.80 3.52
N GLY A 113 -1.10 -11.73 4.14
CA GLY A 113 0.13 -11.73 4.92
C GLY A 113 1.40 -11.69 4.05
N ARG A 114 2.56 -11.84 4.68
CA ARG A 114 3.85 -11.87 3.96
C ARG A 114 4.03 -13.22 3.27
N ARG A 115 4.52 -13.23 2.02
CA ARG A 115 4.63 -14.45 1.20
C ARG A 115 5.49 -15.54 1.84
N ASP A 116 6.52 -15.15 2.58
CA ASP A 116 7.49 -15.99 3.28
C ASP A 116 7.10 -16.33 4.74
N LEU A 117 5.96 -15.85 5.22
CA LEU A 117 5.41 -16.21 6.53
C LEU A 117 4.17 -17.11 6.40
N PRO A 118 3.73 -17.79 7.47
CA PRO A 118 2.42 -18.43 7.54
C PRO A 118 1.28 -17.46 7.16
N ARG A 119 0.17 -18.01 6.65
CA ARG A 119 -1.01 -17.20 6.26
C ARG A 119 -1.56 -16.49 7.48
N GLY A 120 -1.87 -15.21 7.32
CA GLY A 120 -2.39 -14.37 8.42
C GLY A 120 -1.31 -13.76 9.31
N GLU A 121 -0.03 -14.08 9.09
CA GLU A 121 1.07 -13.41 9.80
C GLU A 121 1.55 -12.17 9.04
N MET A 122 1.73 -11.08 9.79
CA MET A 122 2.21 -9.80 9.29
C MET A 122 3.36 -9.29 10.17
N LEU A 123 4.35 -8.67 9.54
CA LEU A 123 5.39 -7.91 10.24
C LEU A 123 4.88 -6.48 10.45
N ILE A 124 4.76 -6.06 11.71
CA ILE A 124 4.41 -4.69 12.08
C ILE A 124 5.68 -3.98 12.54
N THR A 125 5.96 -2.81 11.96
CA THR A 125 7.07 -1.94 12.35
C THR A 125 6.57 -0.52 12.58
N GLY A 126 7.32 0.27 13.34
CA GLY A 126 7.03 1.68 13.59
C GLY A 126 8.07 2.59 12.94
N TYR A 127 7.61 3.71 12.40
CA TYR A 127 8.43 4.84 11.99
C TYR A 127 7.86 6.12 12.60
N TYR A 128 8.68 7.15 12.74
CA TYR A 128 8.27 8.43 13.31
C TYR A 128 8.92 9.58 12.54
N GLU A 129 8.40 10.79 12.73
CA GLU A 129 9.01 12.02 12.24
C GLU A 129 9.91 12.61 13.33
N PRO A 130 11.25 12.65 13.15
CA PRO A 130 12.16 13.16 14.17
C PRO A 130 12.16 14.69 14.20
N PHE A 131 12.20 15.25 15.42
CA PHE A 131 12.41 16.68 15.63
C PHE A 131 13.91 16.96 15.85
N LEU A 132 14.51 17.74 14.95
CA LEU A 132 15.93 18.12 15.00
C LEU A 132 16.07 19.62 15.26
N LYS A 133 16.99 20.00 16.17
CA LYS A 133 17.38 21.41 16.32
C LYS A 133 18.24 21.83 15.14
N GLY A 134 17.95 22.98 14.56
CA GLY A 134 18.71 23.54 13.43
C GLY A 134 18.85 25.06 13.53
N SER A 135 19.64 25.62 12.62
CA SER A 135 19.77 27.07 12.42
C SER A 135 19.67 27.39 10.93
N LEU A 136 19.10 28.56 10.62
CA LEU A 136 19.11 29.12 9.25
C LEU A 136 20.49 29.68 8.87
N THR A 137 21.38 29.87 9.85
CA THR A 137 22.75 30.34 9.64
C THR A 137 23.74 29.26 10.05
N ARG A 138 24.76 29.05 9.22
CA ARG A 138 25.79 28.05 9.48
C ARG A 138 26.77 28.55 10.54
N GLU A 139 26.62 28.10 11.76
CA GLU A 139 27.50 28.40 12.89
C GLU A 139 27.55 27.23 13.88
N PRO A 140 28.63 27.00 14.63
CA PRO A 140 28.68 25.93 15.64
C PRO A 140 27.52 26.04 16.63
N PRO A 141 26.76 24.96 16.92
CA PRO A 141 26.96 23.57 16.51
C PRO A 141 26.26 23.14 15.19
N TYR A 142 25.54 24.03 14.52
CA TYR A 142 24.77 23.79 13.29
C TYR A 142 25.63 23.85 12.02
N THR A 143 26.57 22.92 11.90
CA THR A 143 27.57 22.92 10.81
C THR A 143 27.20 22.05 9.61
N PHE A 144 26.19 21.17 9.75
CA PHE A 144 25.73 20.24 8.73
C PHE A 144 24.50 20.81 7.99
N PRO A 145 24.60 21.06 6.68
CA PRO A 145 23.49 21.62 5.91
C PRO A 145 22.41 20.57 5.61
N LEU A 146 21.17 21.04 5.44
CA LEU A 146 20.08 20.27 4.85
C LEU A 146 19.92 20.70 3.38
N TYR A 147 20.20 19.79 2.45
CA TYR A 147 20.12 20.09 1.02
C TYR A 147 18.70 19.92 0.50
N SER A 148 18.21 20.90 -0.26
CA SER A 148 17.09 20.68 -1.18
C SER A 148 17.53 19.78 -2.35
N PRO A 149 16.59 19.10 -3.05
CA PRO A 149 16.93 18.36 -4.27
C PRO A 149 17.68 19.27 -5.26
N PRO A 150 18.94 18.96 -5.61
CA PRO A 150 19.75 19.82 -6.46
C PRO A 150 19.32 19.73 -7.94
N GLU A 151 19.44 20.82 -8.70
CA GLU A 151 19.07 20.85 -10.14
C GLU A 151 19.84 19.84 -11.00
N SER A 152 21.02 19.42 -10.54
CA SER A 152 21.83 18.42 -11.22
C SER A 152 21.29 16.99 -11.05
N LEU A 153 20.33 16.75 -10.14
CA LEU A 153 19.75 15.45 -9.88
C LEU A 153 18.77 15.06 -10.98
N ILE A 154 19.19 14.13 -11.83
CA ILE A 154 18.39 13.63 -12.94
C ILE A 154 17.84 12.25 -12.56
N GLN A 155 16.53 12.17 -12.37
CA GLN A 155 15.84 10.90 -12.17
C GLN A 155 15.61 10.22 -13.52
N THR A 156 16.11 9.00 -13.67
CA THR A 156 15.92 8.16 -14.85
C THR A 156 15.31 6.82 -14.44
N ARG A 157 14.74 6.09 -15.40
CA ARG A 157 14.27 4.72 -15.19
C ARG A 157 15.12 3.77 -16.04
N ASP A 158 15.67 2.76 -15.40
CA ASP A 158 16.39 1.71 -16.09
C ASP A 158 15.42 0.93 -16.99
N SER A 159 15.73 0.84 -18.29
CA SER A 159 14.82 0.22 -19.26
C SER A 159 14.68 -1.29 -19.09
N LYS A 160 15.65 -1.97 -18.48
CA LYS A 160 15.65 -3.42 -18.29
C LYS A 160 14.99 -3.83 -16.97
N SER A 161 15.35 -3.18 -15.87
CA SER A 161 14.87 -3.50 -14.53
C SER A 161 13.69 -2.65 -14.06
N GLY A 162 13.37 -1.56 -14.78
CA GLY A 162 12.33 -0.61 -14.38
C GLY A 162 12.68 0.20 -13.13
N LYS A 163 13.86 0.01 -12.53
CA LYS A 163 14.26 0.69 -11.30
C LYS A 163 14.57 2.17 -11.56
N ILE A 164 14.20 3.01 -10.59
CA ILE A 164 14.60 4.42 -10.59
C ILE A 164 16.12 4.49 -10.35
N GLN A 165 16.81 5.29 -11.15
CA GLN A 165 18.21 5.61 -11.01
C GLN A 165 18.38 7.12 -10.94
N PHE A 166 19.24 7.58 -10.04
CA PHE A 166 19.63 8.99 -9.95
C PHE A 166 20.97 9.19 -10.65
N LYS A 167 21.01 10.14 -11.58
CA LYS A 167 22.17 10.46 -12.42
C LYS A 167 22.48 11.95 -12.39
N ARG A 168 23.68 12.32 -12.81
CA ARG A 168 24.10 13.70 -13.08
C ARG A 168 24.82 13.76 -14.42
N LYS A 169 25.00 14.96 -14.95
CA LYS A 169 25.90 15.19 -16.08
C LYS A 169 27.33 15.41 -15.58
N ASP A 170 28.30 14.80 -16.26
CA ASP A 170 29.71 15.11 -16.06
C ASP A 170 30.14 16.36 -16.87
N GLN A 171 31.44 16.68 -16.86
CA GLN A 171 31.99 17.84 -17.57
C GLN A 171 31.83 17.74 -19.11
N HIS A 172 31.60 16.55 -19.64
CA HIS A 172 31.38 16.29 -21.06
C HIS A 172 29.89 16.15 -21.41
N GLY A 173 29.00 16.39 -20.44
CA GLY A 173 27.55 16.27 -20.60
C GLY A 173 27.02 14.84 -20.57
N GLN A 174 27.86 13.85 -20.25
CA GLN A 174 27.46 12.44 -20.19
C GLN A 174 26.74 12.14 -18.88
N LEU A 175 25.74 11.26 -18.94
CA LEU A 175 25.01 10.83 -17.75
C LEU A 175 25.80 9.78 -16.96
N VAL A 176 26.23 10.16 -15.78
CA VAL A 176 26.94 9.31 -14.81
C VAL A 176 26.10 9.15 -13.53
N PRO A 177 26.37 8.15 -12.66
CA PRO A 177 25.68 8.03 -11.38
C PRO A 177 25.73 9.32 -10.56
N TYR A 178 24.66 9.60 -9.81
CA TYR A 178 24.68 10.70 -8.87
C TYR A 178 25.69 10.45 -7.74
N TRP A 179 26.11 11.53 -7.08
CA TRP A 179 27.04 11.46 -5.95
C TRP A 179 26.51 10.54 -4.85
N THR A 180 27.41 9.76 -4.27
CA THR A 180 27.17 8.92 -3.09
C THR A 180 27.11 9.75 -1.82
N ARG A 181 26.64 9.15 -0.72
CA ARG A 181 26.60 9.81 0.60
C ARG A 181 27.98 10.24 1.10
N GLU A 182 29.05 9.56 0.69
CA GLU A 182 30.43 9.92 1.08
C GLU A 182 30.98 11.09 0.26
N GLU A 183 30.51 11.25 -0.98
CA GLU A 183 30.93 12.34 -1.85
C GLU A 183 30.13 13.65 -1.63
N ILE A 184 29.03 13.59 -0.88
CA ILE A 184 28.17 14.73 -0.48
C ILE A 184 28.59 15.23 0.90
#